data_AF-U4UWD0-F1
#
_entry.id   AF-U4UWD0-F1
#
_cell.length_a   1.000
_cell.length_b   1.000
_cell.length_c   1.000
_cell.angle_alpha   90.00
_cell.angle_beta   90.00
_cell.angle_gamma   90.00
#
_symmetry.space_group_name_H-M   'P 1'
#
loop_
_entity.id
_entity.type
_entity.pdbx_description
1 polymer ?
#
loop_
_entity_poly.entity_id
_entity_poly.type
_entity_poly.pdbx_seq_one_letter_code
_entity_poly.pdbx_strand_id
1 'polypeptide(L)'
;MTDEVKNDLEIVQMRSVLDPKHFYKKSDLKVLPKYFQIGKVMDSPLDFYSNRLTKKEVKKTLVDELLADAEFQQHNKKIYRSIMEEKQETHYKSWRKAKNLKKKKNK
;
A
#
# COMPACT_ATOMS: atom_id res chain seq x y z
N MET A 1 -16.65 15.75 0.75
CA MET A 1 -15.44 14.98 1.12
C MET A 1 -14.32 15.47 0.23
N THR A 2 -13.17 15.83 0.78
CA THR A 2 -11.97 16.09 -0.04
C THR A 2 -11.36 14.75 -0.46
N ASP A 3 -10.64 14.75 -1.59
CA ASP A 3 -10.02 13.52 -2.11
C ASP A 3 -8.95 12.97 -1.15
N GLU A 4 -8.20 13.85 -0.48
CA GLU A 4 -7.22 13.50 0.55
C GLU A 4 -7.84 12.67 1.68
N VAL A 5 -8.98 13.13 2.21
CA VAL A 5 -9.70 12.45 3.30
C VAL A 5 -10.27 11.12 2.84
N LYS A 6 -10.74 11.05 1.59
CA LYS A 6 -11.21 9.79 1.01
C LYS A 6 -10.06 8.77 0.91
N ASN A 7 -8.90 9.19 0.43
CA ASN A 7 -7.71 8.33 0.33
C ASN A 7 -7.26 7.84 1.71
N ASP A 8 -7.22 8.71 2.71
CA ASP A 8 -6.88 8.33 4.09
C ASP A 8 -7.84 7.25 4.63
N LEU A 9 -9.14 7.41 4.40
CA LEU A 9 -10.14 6.42 4.84
C LEU A 9 -10.03 5.08 4.08
N GLU A 10 -9.74 5.11 2.78
CA GLU A 10 -9.50 3.91 1.99
C GLU A 10 -8.26 3.15 2.48
N ILE A 11 -7.18 3.87 2.82
CA ILE A 11 -5.97 3.26 3.40
C ILE A 11 -6.29 2.58 4.73
N VAL A 12 -7.07 3.22 5.61
CA VAL A 12 -7.50 2.61 6.88
C VAL A 12 -8.30 1.33 6.64
N GLN A 13 -9.14 1.30 5.61
CA GLN A 13 -9.87 0.09 5.22
C GLN A 13 -8.92 -1.02 4.72
N MET A 14 -7.89 -0.66 3.97
CA MET A 14 -6.88 -1.57 3.42
C MET A 14 -5.70 -1.87 4.35
N ARG A 15 -5.78 -1.49 5.64
CA ARG A 15 -4.66 -1.64 6.61
C ARG A 15 -4.07 -3.05 6.71
N SER A 16 -4.83 -4.08 6.37
CA SER A 16 -4.36 -5.48 6.37
C SER A 16 -3.31 -5.79 5.31
N VAL A 17 -3.20 -4.95 4.27
CA VAL A 17 -2.28 -5.14 3.14
C VAL A 17 -1.04 -4.26 3.25
N LEU A 18 -1.06 -3.26 4.15
CA LEU A 18 0.02 -2.27 4.27
C LEU A 18 1.32 -2.86 4.81
N ASP A 19 1.23 -3.72 5.83
CA ASP A 19 2.39 -4.37 6.42
C ASP A 19 2.18 -5.90 6.48
N PRO A 20 3.07 -6.70 5.85
CA PRO A 20 2.97 -8.16 5.86
C PRO A 20 3.13 -8.79 7.25
N LYS A 21 3.69 -8.07 8.23
CA LYS A 21 3.93 -8.58 9.59
C LYS A 21 2.77 -8.31 10.55
N HIS A 22 1.92 -7.34 10.24
CA HIS A 22 0.84 -6.91 11.13
C HIS A 22 -0.52 -7.37 10.60
N PHE A 23 -1.08 -8.40 11.24
CA PHE A 23 -2.41 -8.92 10.91
C PHE A 23 -3.48 -8.25 11.75
N TYR A 24 -4.28 -7.40 11.11
CA TYR A 24 -5.45 -6.80 11.74
C TYR A 24 -6.68 -7.69 11.63
N LYS A 25 -7.61 -7.54 12.59
CA LYS A 25 -8.96 -8.06 12.44
C LYS A 25 -9.61 -7.44 11.20
N LYS A 26 -10.26 -8.27 10.38
CA LYS A 26 -10.96 -7.84 9.15
C LYS A 26 -11.99 -6.75 9.48
N SER A 27 -12.05 -5.74 8.63
CA SER A 27 -13.07 -4.70 8.69
C SER A 27 -14.38 -5.22 8.11
N ASP A 28 -15.45 -5.19 8.90
CA ASP A 28 -16.80 -5.60 8.44
C ASP A 28 -17.47 -4.50 7.59
N LEU A 29 -16.97 -3.26 7.69
CA LEU A 29 -17.47 -2.10 6.97
C LEU A 29 -16.96 -2.11 5.52
N LYS A 30 -17.87 -2.43 4.59
CA LYS A 30 -17.60 -2.34 3.14
C LYS A 30 -17.62 -0.91 2.62
N VAL A 31 -18.33 -0.02 3.30
CA VAL A 31 -18.53 1.39 2.90
C VAL A 31 -17.84 2.30 3.90
N LEU A 32 -17.34 3.43 3.40
CA LEU A 32 -16.76 4.48 4.26
C LEU A 32 -17.79 4.98 5.28
N PRO A 33 -17.36 5.25 6.53
CA PRO A 33 -18.26 5.71 7.58
C PRO A 33 -18.87 7.07 7.23
N LYS A 34 -20.17 7.26 7.51
CA LYS A 34 -20.89 8.52 7.27
C LYS A 34 -20.40 9.66 8.17
N TYR A 35 -20.06 9.33 9.41
CA TYR A 35 -19.56 10.27 10.41
C TYR A 35 -18.20 9.80 10.88
N PHE A 36 -17.22 10.69 10.80
CA PHE A 36 -15.85 10.44 11.22
C PHE A 36 -15.22 11.77 11.64
N GLN A 37 -14.16 11.69 12.43
CA GLN A 37 -13.35 12.83 12.82
C GLN A 37 -11.88 12.46 12.65
N ILE A 38 -11.12 13.39 12.10
CA ILE A 38 -9.67 13.26 11.98
C ILE A 38 -9.05 13.99 13.17
N GLY A 39 -8.20 13.29 13.90
CA GLY A 39 -7.48 13.82 15.04
C GLY A 39 -5.99 13.49 14.93
N LYS A 40 -5.18 14.28 15.61
CA LYS A 40 -3.74 14.05 15.71
C LYS A 40 -3.38 13.62 17.13
N VAL A 41 -2.52 12.60 17.25
CA VAL A 41 -2.00 12.17 18.54
C VAL A 41 -1.05 13.23 19.09
N MET A 42 -1.24 13.61 20.36
CA MET A 42 -0.40 14.57 21.05
C MET A 42 0.73 13.84 21.80
N ASP A 43 1.95 14.35 21.67
CA ASP A 43 3.13 13.77 22.32
C ASP A 43 2.97 13.80 23.85
N SER A 44 3.29 12.69 24.51
CA SER A 44 3.38 12.62 25.97
C SER A 44 4.72 13.22 26.44
N PRO A 45 4.74 14.08 27.48
CA PRO A 45 5.97 14.60 28.05
C PRO A 45 6.93 13.53 28.61
N LEU A 46 6.40 12.34 28.91
CA LEU A 46 7.15 11.25 29.56
C LEU A 46 8.00 10.43 28.57
N ASP A 47 7.71 10.48 27.27
CA ASP A 47 8.32 9.59 26.29
C ASP A 47 8.99 10.38 25.17
N PHE A 48 10.17 10.93 25.49
CA PHE A 48 10.85 11.90 24.64
C PHE A 48 11.56 11.27 23.43
N TYR A 49 12.08 10.05 23.57
CA TYR A 49 13.02 9.47 22.62
C TYR A 49 12.44 8.37 21.73
N SER A 50 11.41 7.64 22.19
CA SER A 50 10.97 6.43 21.48
C SER A 50 9.78 6.67 20.56
N ASN A 51 8.75 7.36 21.06
CA ASN A 51 7.47 7.51 20.36
C ASN A 51 7.27 8.89 19.72
N ARG A 52 8.20 9.82 19.92
CA ARG A 52 8.06 11.19 19.48
C ARG A 52 8.60 11.41 18.07
N LEU A 53 7.76 11.92 17.18
CA LEU A 53 8.16 12.33 15.83
C LEU A 53 8.78 13.74 15.84
N THR A 54 9.80 13.94 15.01
CA THR A 54 10.35 15.30 14.80
C THR A 54 9.40 16.13 13.93
N LYS A 55 9.53 17.47 14.01
CA LYS A 55 8.68 18.39 13.21
C LYS A 55 8.77 18.15 11.69
N LYS A 56 9.84 17.51 11.19
CA LYS A 56 10.05 17.23 9.76
C LYS A 56 9.33 15.96 9.32
N GLU A 57 9.22 14.99 10.22
CA GLU A 57 8.59 13.69 9.98
C GLU A 57 7.07 13.81 10.06
N VAL A 58 6.56 14.67 10.94
CA VAL A 58 5.13 15.00 11.03
C VAL A 58 4.61 15.51 9.68
N LYS A 59 3.63 14.81 9.09
CA LYS A 59 2.94 15.26 7.87
C LYS A 59 1.51 15.71 8.19
N LYS A 60 0.79 16.10 7.13
CA LYS A 60 -0.59 16.60 7.21
C LYS A 60 -1.62 15.47 7.10
N THR A 61 -1.34 14.47 6.25
CA THR A 61 -2.24 13.34 5.95
C THR A 61 -1.55 12.02 6.26
N LEU A 62 -2.33 10.97 6.47
CA LEU A 62 -1.81 9.62 6.72
C LEU A 62 -1.08 9.08 5.47
N VAL A 63 -1.64 9.36 4.29
CA VAL A 63 -1.02 8.99 3.00
C VAL A 63 0.38 9.60 2.87
N ASP A 64 0.56 10.88 3.22
CA ASP A 64 1.86 11.55 3.11
C ASP A 64 2.92 10.95 4.05
N GLU A 65 2.51 10.48 5.24
CA GLU A 65 3.40 9.80 6.17
C GLU A 65 3.90 8.49 5.57
N LEU A 66 3.00 7.69 4.99
CA LEU A 66 3.35 6.44 4.31
C LEU A 66 4.22 6.68 3.08
N LEU A 67 3.95 7.73 2.31
CA LEU A 67 4.78 8.09 1.16
C LEU A 67 6.16 8.62 1.58
N ALA A 68 6.32 9.14 2.78
CA ALA A 68 7.63 9.56 3.29
C ALA A 68 8.51 8.37 3.70
N ASP A 69 7.91 7.20 4.00
CA ASP A 69 8.63 6.00 4.38
C ASP A 69 9.24 5.28 3.16
N ALA A 70 10.57 5.24 3.11
CA ALA A 70 11.32 4.61 2.03
C ALA A 70 11.18 3.08 2.01
N GLU A 71 11.05 2.43 3.16
CA GLU A 71 10.93 0.97 3.23
C GLU A 71 9.57 0.54 2.67
N PHE A 72 8.51 1.24 3.06
CA PHE A 72 7.16 1.05 2.54
C PHE A 72 7.11 1.19 1.01
N GLN A 73 7.74 2.23 0.45
CA GLN A 73 7.78 2.43 -0.99
C GLN A 73 8.49 1.27 -1.73
N GLN A 74 9.64 0.83 -1.22
CA GLN A 74 10.40 -0.27 -1.84
C GLN A 74 9.60 -1.57 -1.84
N HIS A 75 8.96 -1.88 -0.71
CA HIS A 75 8.14 -3.06 -0.56
C HIS A 75 6.96 -3.06 -1.54
N ASN A 76 6.19 -1.98 -1.57
CA ASN A 76 5.03 -1.85 -2.44
C ASN A 76 5.40 -1.88 -3.91
N LYS A 77 6.52 -1.26 -4.29
CA LYS A 77 7.03 -1.31 -5.67
C LYS A 77 7.37 -2.75 -6.08
N LYS A 78 7.97 -3.54 -5.18
CA LYS A 78 8.29 -4.95 -5.44
C LYS A 78 7.02 -5.79 -5.63
N ILE A 79 6.04 -5.66 -4.73
CA ILE A 79 4.76 -6.37 -4.81
C ILE A 79 3.98 -5.96 -6.06
N TYR A 80 3.91 -4.67 -6.35
CA TYR A 80 3.22 -4.18 -7.53
C TYR A 80 3.83 -4.77 -8.81
N ARG A 81 5.17 -4.80 -8.89
CA ARG A 81 5.87 -5.39 -10.03
C ARG A 81 5.56 -6.88 -10.17
N SER A 82 5.60 -7.66 -9.10
CA SER A 82 5.27 -9.09 -9.18
C SER A 82 3.83 -9.32 -9.64
N ILE A 83 2.88 -8.54 -9.13
CA ILE A 83 1.48 -8.61 -9.56
C ILE A 83 1.32 -8.21 -11.03
N MET A 84 2.03 -7.19 -11.49
CA MET A 84 2.00 -6.77 -12.89
C MET A 84 2.60 -7.82 -13.82
N GLU A 85 3.71 -8.44 -13.43
CA GLU A 85 4.32 -9.54 -14.18
C GLU A 85 3.35 -10.73 -14.27
N GLU A 86 2.77 -11.16 -13.15
CA GLU A 86 1.77 -12.22 -13.10
C GLU A 86 0.55 -11.93 -14.00
N LYS A 87 0.00 -10.71 -13.92
CA LYS A 87 -1.12 -10.29 -14.79
C LYS A 87 -0.74 -10.24 -16.28
N GLN A 88 0.52 -9.94 -16.59
CA GLN A 88 1.00 -9.92 -17.98
C GLN A 88 1.20 -11.31 -18.56
N GLU A 89 1.45 -12.33 -17.75
CA GLU A 89 1.57 -13.74 -18.15
C GLU A 89 0.22 -14.37 -18.49
N THR A 90 -0.50 -13.77 -19.44
CA THR A 90 -1.70 -14.38 -20.00
C THR A 90 -1.37 -15.69 -20.73
N HIS A 91 -2.25 -16.69 -20.59
CA HIS A 91 -2.16 -17.98 -21.29
C HIS A 91 -1.93 -17.82 -22.81
N TYR A 92 -2.51 -16.78 -23.41
CA TYR A 92 -2.31 -16.46 -24.82
C TYR A 92 -0.87 -16.01 -25.15
N LYS A 93 -0.26 -15.15 -24.31
CA LYS A 93 1.12 -14.70 -24.52
C LYS A 93 2.12 -15.83 -24.28
N SER A 94 1.90 -16.67 -23.28
CA SER A 94 2.75 -17.84 -23.03
C SER A 94 2.64 -18.86 -24.17
N TRP A 95 1.44 -19.15 -24.66
CA TRP A 95 1.21 -19.98 -25.83
C TRP A 95 1.90 -19.42 -27.08
N ARG A 96 1.78 -18.11 -27.34
CA ARG A 96 2.43 -17.44 -28.49
C ARG A 96 3.96 -17.48 -28.40
N LYS A 97 4.54 -17.30 -27.21
CA LYS A 97 5.99 -17.47 -26.98
C LYS A 97 6.42 -18.91 -27.27
N ALA A 98 5.70 -19.91 -26.75
CA ALA A 98 6.00 -21.33 -26.97
C ALA A 98 5.94 -21.71 -28.46
N LYS A 99 4.94 -21.20 -29.19
CA LYS A 99 4.80 -21.41 -30.64
C LYS A 99 5.96 -20.82 -31.43
N ASN A 100 6.41 -19.62 -31.07
CA ASN A 100 7.54 -18.95 -31.72
C ASN A 100 8.88 -19.67 -31.46
N LEU A 101 9.08 -20.18 -30.25
CA LEU A 101 10.25 -20.99 -29.89
C LEU A 101 10.30 -22.30 -30.70
N LYS A 102 9.17 -23.00 -30.85
CA LYS A 102 9.08 -24.21 -31.70
C LYS A 102 9.40 -23.90 -33.17
N LYS A 103 8.90 -22.79 -33.71
CA LYS A 103 9.20 -22.36 -35.09
C LYS A 103 10.67 -22.05 -35.33
N LYS A 104 11.36 -21.44 -34.37
CA LYS A 104 12.80 -21.16 -34.46
C LYS A 104 13.67 -22.42 -34.41
N LYS A 105 13.19 -23.48 -33.73
CA LYS A 105 13.94 -24.73 -33.58
C LYS A 105 13.81 -25.66 -34.81
N ASN A 106 12.77 -25.46 -35.61
CA ASN A 106 12.50 -26.22 -36.83
C ASN A 106 13.04 -25.53 -38.10
N LYS A 107 13.85 -24.47 -37.93
CA LYS A 107 14.48 -23.70 -39.01
C LYS A 107 15.99 -23.76 -38.79
#